data_AF-A0A8T2P2R2-F1
#
_entry.id   AF-A0A8T2P2R2-F1
#
_cell.length_a   1.000
_cell.length_b   1.000
_cell.length_c   1.000
_cell.angle_alpha   90.00
_cell.angle_beta   90.00
_cell.angle_gamma   90.00
#
_symmetry.space_group_name_H-M   'P 1'
#
loop_
_entity.id
_entity.type
_entity.pdbx_description
1 polymer ?
#
loop_
_entity_poly.entity_id
_entity_poly.type
_entity_poly.pdbx_seq_one_letter_code
_entity_poly.pdbx_strand_id
1 'polypeptide(L)'
;MEELVEVGEKLKTLMKEMGNMQVLQLRNERREAERRLDDLKKNRSVALGRQKGFEEEIMRFRKELREEQYGKAEELYRHKMIVMRTTELANKDLDIYYKALDQTIMKFHSMKMEEINKIIRDLWRSTYRGQEYVEIRSDVDENASAGVKRRTYNYRVVMVKGDTALDMRGRCSAGQKVLASLIIRLALAETFCLNCGILALDEPTTNLDRENIESLAHALVEIIKSRSRQRNFQLLIITHDEDFVELLGRSNYVEHFYRIKKNIDQCSEITKCSVSSLHSYLH
;
A
#
# COMPACT_ATOMS: atom_id res chain seq x y z
N MET A 1 -98.00 -79.76 -60.05
CA MET A 1 -97.09 -80.21 -58.97
C MET A 1 -95.63 -79.98 -59.32
N GLU A 2 -95.22 -80.01 -60.60
CA GLU A 2 -93.82 -79.81 -61.02
C GLU A 2 -93.29 -78.38 -60.81
N GLU A 3 -94.07 -77.33 -61.07
CA GLU A 3 -93.62 -75.93 -60.88
C GLU A 3 -93.31 -75.59 -59.41
N LEU A 4 -94.02 -76.21 -58.46
CA LEU A 4 -93.78 -76.05 -57.01
C LEU A 4 -92.48 -76.74 -56.55
N VAL A 5 -92.07 -77.81 -57.23
CA VAL A 5 -90.80 -78.51 -56.97
C VAL A 5 -89.64 -77.71 -57.52
N GLU A 6 -89.76 -77.17 -58.74
CA GLU A 6 -88.71 -76.37 -59.38
C GLU A 6 -88.47 -75.04 -58.65
N VAL A 7 -89.54 -74.37 -58.19
CA VAL A 7 -89.43 -73.17 -57.34
C VAL A 7 -88.84 -73.53 -55.98
N GLY A 8 -89.18 -74.68 -55.41
CA GLY A 8 -88.59 -75.19 -54.16
C GLY A 8 -87.10 -75.50 -54.28
N GLU A 9 -86.64 -76.02 -55.42
CA GLU A 9 -85.23 -76.25 -55.69
C GLU A 9 -84.46 -74.95 -55.93
N LYS A 10 -85.00 -74.01 -56.71
CA LYS A 10 -84.40 -72.67 -56.90
C LYS A 10 -84.29 -71.91 -55.58
N LEU A 11 -85.27 -72.04 -54.70
CA LEU A 11 -85.26 -71.42 -53.37
C LEU A 11 -84.21 -72.08 -52.46
N LYS A 12 -84.03 -73.41 -52.55
CA LYS A 12 -82.95 -74.12 -51.86
C LYS A 12 -81.56 -73.75 -52.37
N THR A 13 -81.36 -73.61 -53.69
CA THR A 13 -80.06 -73.18 -54.24
C THR A 13 -79.75 -71.73 -53.89
N LEU A 14 -80.72 -70.82 -54.00
CA LEU A 14 -80.57 -69.43 -53.56
C LEU A 14 -80.33 -69.30 -52.05
N MET A 15 -80.99 -70.10 -51.21
CA MET A 15 -80.70 -70.14 -49.76
C MET A 15 -79.30 -70.70 -49.46
N LYS A 16 -78.83 -71.67 -50.24
CA LYS A 16 -77.49 -72.25 -50.11
C LYS A 16 -76.41 -71.26 -50.57
N GLU A 17 -76.67 -70.50 -51.63
CA GLU A 17 -75.81 -69.42 -52.12
C GLU A 17 -75.80 -68.22 -51.16
N MET A 18 -76.94 -67.85 -50.57
CA MET A 18 -77.03 -66.84 -49.50
C MET A 18 -76.33 -67.29 -48.21
N GLY A 19 -76.39 -68.58 -47.86
CA GLY A 19 -75.67 -69.15 -46.72
C GLY A 19 -74.16 -69.26 -46.95
N ASN A 20 -73.73 -69.50 -48.20
CA ASN A 20 -72.32 -69.51 -48.61
C ASN A 20 -71.74 -68.12 -48.82
N MET A 21 -72.57 -67.13 -49.12
CA MET A 21 -72.20 -65.73 -49.07
C MET A 21 -71.94 -65.36 -47.61
N GLN A 22 -70.66 -65.31 -47.25
CA GLN A 22 -70.12 -64.90 -45.95
C GLN A 22 -70.40 -63.42 -45.61
N VAL A 23 -71.57 -62.89 -45.96
CA VAL A 23 -71.99 -61.48 -45.85
C VAL A 23 -71.87 -60.98 -44.42
N LEU A 24 -72.14 -61.84 -43.42
CA LEU A 24 -71.97 -61.48 -42.01
C LEU A 24 -70.49 -61.36 -41.63
N GLN A 25 -69.62 -62.24 -42.13
CA GLN A 25 -68.17 -62.17 -41.90
C GLN A 25 -67.56 -60.97 -42.62
N LEU A 26 -67.91 -60.73 -43.89
CA LEU A 26 -67.50 -59.55 -44.66
C LEU A 26 -67.99 -58.24 -44.01
N ARG A 27 -69.20 -58.22 -43.42
CA ARG A 27 -69.69 -57.06 -42.65
C ARG A 27 -68.90 -56.84 -41.35
N ASN A 28 -68.51 -57.92 -40.67
CA ASN A 28 -67.69 -57.84 -39.46
C ASN A 28 -66.26 -57.40 -39.79
N GLU A 29 -65.66 -57.94 -40.84
CA GLU A 29 -64.35 -57.52 -41.36
C GLU A 29 -64.37 -56.06 -41.81
N ARG A 30 -65.43 -55.61 -42.49
CA ARG A 30 -65.59 -54.19 -42.84
C ARG A 30 -65.67 -53.31 -41.60
N ARG A 31 -66.45 -53.71 -40.57
CA ARG A 31 -66.53 -52.98 -39.30
C ARG A 31 -65.20 -52.96 -38.56
N GLU A 32 -64.44 -54.05 -38.55
CA GLU A 32 -63.10 -54.09 -37.95
C GLU A 32 -62.11 -53.21 -38.71
N ALA A 33 -62.14 -53.25 -40.04
CA ALA A 33 -61.31 -52.39 -40.88
C ALA A 33 -61.68 -50.90 -40.69
N GLU A 34 -62.96 -50.56 -40.60
CA GLU A 34 -63.45 -49.22 -40.28
C GLU A 34 -62.98 -48.75 -38.90
N ARG A 35 -63.06 -49.61 -37.87
CA ARG A 35 -62.54 -49.30 -36.52
C ARG A 35 -61.03 -49.08 -36.53
N ARG A 36 -60.26 -49.97 -37.18
CA ARG A 36 -58.80 -49.82 -37.30
C ARG A 36 -58.44 -48.55 -38.07
N LEU A 37 -59.20 -48.19 -39.10
CA LEU A 37 -59.01 -46.96 -39.86
C LEU A 37 -59.22 -45.73 -38.97
N ASP A 38 -60.26 -45.71 -38.14
CA ASP A 38 -60.54 -44.61 -37.23
C ASP A 38 -59.51 -44.50 -36.10
N ASP A 39 -59.06 -45.63 -35.54
CA ASP A 39 -57.97 -45.66 -34.56
C ASP A 39 -56.66 -45.13 -35.17
N LEU A 40 -56.32 -45.54 -36.40
CA LEU A 40 -55.16 -45.04 -37.13
C LEU A 40 -55.27 -43.55 -37.43
N LYS A 41 -56.44 -43.04 -37.82
CA LYS A 41 -56.69 -41.61 -38.03
C LYS A 41 -56.51 -40.82 -36.74
N LYS A 42 -57.03 -41.33 -35.62
CA LYS A 42 -56.89 -40.71 -34.30
C LYS A 42 -55.43 -40.65 -33.87
N ASN A 43 -54.70 -41.77 -34.02
CA ASN A 43 -53.27 -41.84 -33.71
C ASN A 43 -52.44 -40.90 -34.60
N ARG A 44 -52.76 -40.82 -35.89
CA ARG A 44 -52.15 -39.86 -36.83
C ARG A 44 -52.40 -38.42 -36.39
N SER A 45 -53.62 -38.09 -35.96
CA SER A 45 -53.96 -36.74 -35.48
C SER A 45 -53.18 -36.37 -34.21
N VAL A 46 -53.09 -37.29 -33.25
CA VAL A 46 -52.29 -37.10 -32.02
C VAL A 46 -50.81 -36.94 -32.35
N ALA A 47 -50.26 -37.78 -33.24
CA ALA A 47 -48.87 -37.71 -33.67
C ALA A 47 -48.56 -36.38 -34.38
N LEU A 48 -49.46 -35.92 -35.27
CA LEU A 48 -49.34 -34.61 -35.94
C LEU A 48 -49.37 -33.45 -34.95
N GLY A 49 -50.22 -33.51 -33.92
CA GLY A 49 -50.26 -32.50 -32.86
C GLY A 49 -48.93 -32.42 -32.09
N ARG A 50 -48.37 -33.58 -31.72
CA ARG A 50 -47.05 -33.65 -31.06
C ARG A 50 -45.93 -33.13 -31.96
N GLN A 51 -45.94 -33.52 -33.24
CA GLN A 51 -44.95 -33.05 -34.21
C GLN A 51 -44.97 -31.52 -34.32
N LYS A 52 -46.15 -30.90 -34.47
CA LYS A 52 -46.27 -29.44 -34.49
C LYS A 52 -45.75 -28.79 -33.21
N GLY A 53 -46.07 -29.37 -32.05
CA GLY A 53 -45.55 -28.90 -30.77
C GLY A 53 -44.01 -28.90 -30.73
N PHE A 54 -43.38 -29.99 -31.17
CA PHE A 54 -41.92 -30.06 -31.25
C PHE A 54 -41.34 -29.08 -32.30
N GLU A 55 -42.00 -28.88 -33.44
CA GLU A 55 -41.57 -27.89 -34.44
C GLU A 55 -41.58 -26.46 -33.89
N GLU A 56 -42.60 -26.10 -33.12
CA GLU A 56 -42.70 -24.80 -32.44
C GLU A 56 -41.60 -24.64 -31.37
N GLU A 57 -41.33 -25.67 -30.58
CA GLU A 57 -40.24 -25.64 -29.59
C GLU A 57 -38.87 -25.53 -30.25
N ILE A 58 -38.62 -26.25 -31.35
CA ILE A 58 -37.39 -26.14 -32.12
C ILE A 58 -37.22 -24.71 -32.65
N MET A 59 -38.28 -24.08 -33.15
CA MET A 59 -38.22 -22.68 -33.58
C MET A 59 -37.89 -21.74 -32.41
N ARG A 60 -38.53 -21.93 -31.25
CA ARG A 60 -38.28 -21.14 -30.04
C ARG A 60 -36.82 -21.23 -29.61
N PHE A 61 -36.30 -22.45 -29.43
CA PHE A 61 -34.91 -22.65 -29.02
C PHE A 61 -33.92 -22.14 -30.05
N ARG A 62 -34.19 -22.30 -31.35
CA ARG A 62 -33.35 -21.70 -32.40
C ARG A 62 -33.33 -20.17 -32.34
N LYS A 63 -34.43 -19.53 -31.93
CA LYS A 63 -34.49 -18.08 -31.76
C LYS A 63 -33.69 -17.64 -30.53
N GLU A 64 -33.86 -18.33 -29.40
CA GLU A 64 -33.09 -18.09 -28.18
C GLU A 64 -31.58 -18.28 -28.43
N LEU A 65 -31.16 -19.35 -29.10
CA LEU A 65 -29.75 -19.59 -29.47
C LEU A 65 -29.13 -18.46 -30.33
N ARG A 66 -29.94 -17.66 -31.02
CA ARG A 66 -29.48 -16.50 -31.80
C ARG A 66 -29.45 -15.19 -31.01
N GLU A 67 -30.01 -15.16 -29.81
CA GLU A 67 -29.89 -14.00 -28.94
C GLU A 67 -28.42 -13.75 -28.60
N GLU A 68 -28.04 -12.48 -28.40
CA GLU A 68 -26.64 -12.11 -28.22
C GLU A 68 -25.94 -12.86 -27.09
N GLN A 69 -26.64 -13.08 -25.99
CA GLN A 69 -26.13 -13.76 -24.80
C GLN A 69 -25.70 -15.21 -25.07
N TYR A 70 -26.38 -15.90 -26.00
CA TYR A 70 -26.12 -17.30 -26.34
C TYR A 70 -25.28 -17.41 -27.61
N GLY A 71 -25.61 -16.63 -28.64
CA GLY A 71 -24.92 -16.65 -29.94
C GLY A 71 -23.47 -16.14 -29.87
N LYS A 72 -23.18 -15.22 -28.94
CA LYS A 72 -21.81 -14.71 -28.69
C LYS A 72 -21.22 -15.17 -27.36
N ALA A 73 -21.82 -16.18 -26.71
CA ALA A 73 -21.41 -16.65 -25.38
C ALA A 73 -19.91 -16.96 -25.30
N GLU A 74 -19.37 -17.64 -26.33
CA GLU A 74 -17.95 -18.01 -26.37
C GLU A 74 -17.04 -16.78 -26.48
N GLU A 75 -17.40 -15.80 -27.32
CA GLU A 75 -16.63 -14.57 -27.50
C GLU A 75 -16.66 -13.71 -26.23
N LEU A 76 -17.83 -13.56 -25.62
CA LEU A 76 -18.01 -12.84 -24.35
C LEU A 76 -17.23 -13.50 -23.21
N TYR A 77 -17.29 -14.84 -23.13
CA TYR A 77 -16.50 -15.62 -22.17
C TYR A 77 -15.00 -15.40 -22.37
N ARG A 78 -14.53 -15.49 -23.62
CA ARG A 78 -13.11 -15.26 -23.96
C ARG A 78 -12.67 -13.85 -23.59
N HIS A 79 -13.48 -12.83 -23.89
CA HIS A 79 -13.18 -11.45 -23.52
C HIS A 79 -13.13 -11.27 -21.99
N LYS A 80 -14.11 -11.82 -21.25
CA LYS A 80 -14.10 -11.76 -19.78
C LYS A 80 -12.94 -12.52 -19.17
N MET A 81 -12.54 -13.67 -19.73
CA MET A 81 -11.36 -14.41 -19.31
C MET A 81 -10.07 -13.61 -19.52
N ILE A 82 -9.94 -12.90 -20.64
CA ILE A 82 -8.80 -12.02 -20.89
C ILE A 82 -8.76 -10.90 -19.84
N VAL A 83 -9.89 -10.21 -19.60
CA VAL A 83 -9.97 -9.15 -18.58
C VAL A 83 -9.64 -9.68 -17.19
N MET A 84 -10.20 -10.83 -16.80
CA MET A 84 -9.92 -11.46 -15.52
C MET A 84 -8.44 -11.80 -15.37
N ARG A 85 -7.85 -12.48 -16.36
CA ARG A 85 -6.43 -12.87 -16.33
C ARG A 85 -5.49 -11.67 -16.32
N THR A 86 -5.77 -10.66 -17.14
CA THR A 86 -4.96 -9.42 -17.16
C THR A 86 -5.08 -8.66 -15.85
N THR A 87 -6.26 -8.60 -15.24
CA THR A 87 -6.45 -8.00 -13.90
C THR A 87 -5.73 -8.79 -12.80
N GLU A 88 -5.77 -10.13 -12.86
CA GLU A 88 -5.00 -10.98 -11.93
C GLU A 88 -3.49 -10.75 -12.04
N LEU A 89 -2.97 -10.58 -13.26
CA LEU A 89 -1.57 -10.24 -13.48
C LEU A 89 -1.23 -8.86 -12.93
N ALA A 90 -2.04 -7.85 -13.21
CA ALA A 90 -1.86 -6.50 -12.68
C ALA A 90 -1.85 -6.47 -11.15
N ASN A 91 -2.75 -7.22 -10.50
CA ASN A 91 -2.78 -7.33 -9.03
C ASN A 91 -1.50 -7.98 -8.48
N LYS A 92 -0.96 -9.00 -9.15
CA LYS A 92 0.31 -9.62 -8.76
C LYS A 92 1.47 -8.65 -8.91
N ASP A 93 1.52 -7.90 -10.00
CA ASP A 93 2.56 -6.90 -10.22
C ASP A 93 2.49 -5.79 -9.16
N LEU A 94 1.29 -5.30 -8.84
CA LEU A 94 1.08 -4.32 -7.76
C LEU A 94 1.55 -4.84 -6.40
N ASP A 95 1.30 -6.11 -6.08
CA ASP A 95 1.78 -6.73 -4.85
C ASP A 95 3.33 -6.82 -4.82
N ILE A 96 3.96 -7.14 -5.95
CA ILE A 96 5.42 -7.12 -6.09
C ILE A 96 5.97 -5.71 -5.85
N TYR A 97 5.37 -4.69 -6.49
CA TYR A 97 5.79 -3.30 -6.31
C TYR A 97 5.62 -2.83 -4.86
N TYR A 98 4.50 -3.18 -4.22
CA TYR A 98 4.25 -2.85 -2.82
C TYR A 98 5.32 -3.44 -1.90
N LYS A 99 5.63 -4.74 -2.06
CA LYS A 99 6.67 -5.43 -1.27
C LYS A 99 8.06 -4.84 -1.51
N ALA A 100 8.40 -4.56 -2.77
CA ALA A 100 9.70 -3.98 -3.13
C ALA A 100 9.87 -2.57 -2.52
N LEU A 101 8.82 -1.75 -2.57
CA LEU A 101 8.82 -0.41 -1.98
C LEU A 101 8.95 -0.47 -0.46
N ASP A 102 8.15 -1.31 0.20
CA ASP A 102 8.20 -1.49 1.66
C ASP A 102 9.58 -1.95 2.13
N GLN A 103 10.17 -2.94 1.45
CA GLN A 103 11.52 -3.42 1.74
C GLN A 103 12.58 -2.32 1.54
N THR A 104 12.44 -1.51 0.48
CA THR A 104 13.37 -0.42 0.19
C THR A 104 13.26 0.70 1.24
N ILE A 105 12.05 1.03 1.69
CA ILE A 105 11.83 2.00 2.78
C ILE A 105 12.46 1.50 4.08
N MET A 106 12.26 0.22 4.43
CA MET A 106 12.89 -0.38 5.62
C MET A 106 14.41 -0.32 5.55
N LYS A 107 14.98 -0.70 4.40
CA LYS A 107 16.43 -0.69 4.18
C LYS A 107 16.98 0.72 4.24
N PHE A 108 16.31 1.68 3.61
CA PHE A 108 16.70 3.09 3.63
C PHE A 108 16.68 3.66 5.05
N HIS A 109 15.61 3.39 5.81
CA HIS A 109 15.50 3.83 7.20
C HIS A 109 16.61 3.26 8.08
N SER A 110 16.85 1.95 8.03
CA SER A 110 17.91 1.28 8.79
C SER A 110 19.30 1.85 8.46
N MET A 111 19.59 1.97 7.16
CA MET A 111 20.85 2.54 6.67
C MET A 111 21.04 3.99 7.14
N LYS A 112 19.99 4.81 7.09
CA LYS A 112 20.04 6.21 7.55
C LYS A 112 20.22 6.32 9.05
N MET A 113 19.59 5.44 9.84
CA MET A 113 19.79 5.42 11.29
C MET A 113 21.20 5.01 11.68
N GLU A 114 21.78 4.03 11.00
CA GLU A 114 23.18 3.64 11.21
C GLU A 114 24.14 4.81 10.89
N GLU A 115 23.92 5.51 9.78
CA GLU A 115 24.69 6.69 9.37
C GLU A 115 24.60 7.81 10.41
N ILE A 116 23.38 8.17 10.85
CA ILE A 116 23.14 9.19 11.89
C ILE A 116 23.84 8.81 13.18
N ASN A 117 23.65 7.58 13.66
CA ASN A 117 24.25 7.12 14.92
C ASN A 117 25.77 7.05 14.86
N LYS A 118 26.35 6.77 13.70
CA LYS A 118 27.79 6.86 13.50
C LYS A 118 28.29 8.30 13.69
N ILE A 119 27.66 9.27 13.03
CA ILE A 119 28.03 10.69 13.15
C ILE A 119 27.83 11.18 14.60
N ILE A 120 26.72 10.82 15.25
CA ILE A 120 26.48 11.15 16.66
C ILE A 120 27.61 10.61 17.55
N ARG A 121 28.00 9.34 17.38
CA ARG A 121 29.08 8.73 18.18
C ARG A 121 30.42 9.45 17.97
N ASP A 122 30.76 9.77 16.72
CA ASP A 122 32.02 10.44 16.38
C ASP A 122 32.06 11.86 16.95
N LEU A 123 30.98 12.63 16.78
CA LEU A 123 30.85 13.97 17.35
C LEU A 123 30.83 13.92 18.88
N TRP A 124 30.09 13.00 19.49
CA TRP A 124 30.03 12.90 20.95
C TRP A 124 31.40 12.59 21.57
N ARG A 125 32.15 11.63 21.01
CA ARG A 125 33.49 11.27 21.51
C ARG A 125 34.52 12.39 21.36
N SER A 126 34.38 13.23 20.34
CA SER A 126 35.30 14.37 20.12
C SER A 126 34.96 15.58 21.01
N THR A 127 33.74 15.66 21.53
CA THR A 127 33.21 16.85 22.20
C THR A 127 32.98 16.65 23.71
N TYR A 128 32.57 15.46 24.14
CA TYR A 128 32.29 15.12 25.53
C TYR A 128 33.42 14.25 26.11
N ARG A 129 33.92 14.63 27.30
CA ARG A 129 35.08 13.96 27.94
C ARG A 129 34.73 12.66 28.68
N GLY A 130 33.45 12.27 28.73
CA GLY A 130 33.03 11.02 29.39
C GLY A 130 33.14 9.79 28.51
N GLN A 131 33.07 8.61 29.13
CA GLN A 131 33.16 7.30 28.45
C GLN A 131 31.85 6.84 27.80
N GLU A 132 30.73 7.48 28.15
CA GLU A 132 29.41 7.20 27.58
C GLU A 132 29.24 7.84 26.20
N TYR A 133 28.34 7.29 25.38
CA TYR A 133 27.93 7.89 24.12
C TYR A 133 26.40 7.88 23.94
N VAL A 134 25.91 8.75 23.06
CA VAL A 134 24.49 8.88 22.75
C VAL A 134 24.16 8.17 21.45
N GLU A 135 22.99 7.56 21.38
CA GLU A 135 22.46 6.91 20.19
C GLU A 135 20.94 7.12 20.08
N ILE A 136 20.42 7.26 18.87
CA ILE A 136 18.98 7.22 18.60
C ILE A 136 18.59 5.77 18.32
N ARG A 137 17.65 5.24 19.09
CA ARG A 137 17.05 3.93 18.83
C ARG A 137 15.65 4.10 18.30
N SER A 138 15.33 3.32 17.27
CA SER A 138 13.99 3.20 16.73
C SER A 138 13.45 1.81 17.05
N ASP A 139 12.38 1.75 17.83
CA ASP A 139 11.63 0.52 18.00
C ASP A 139 10.53 0.48 16.93
N VAL A 140 10.41 -0.65 16.25
CA VAL A 140 9.32 -0.92 15.30
C VAL A 140 8.30 -1.77 16.03
N ASP A 141 7.02 -1.37 16.00
CA ASP A 141 5.95 -2.26 16.44
C ASP A 141 5.82 -3.41 15.43
N GLU A 142 6.48 -4.53 15.70
CA GLU A 142 6.40 -5.76 14.90
C GLU A 142 4.98 -6.35 14.87
N ASN A 143 4.09 -5.91 15.78
CA ASN A 143 2.69 -6.31 15.84
C ASN A 143 1.80 -5.68 14.75
N ALA A 144 2.31 -4.75 13.95
CA ALA A 144 1.61 -4.27 12.77
C ALA A 144 1.79 -5.29 11.64
N SER A 145 0.87 -6.26 11.58
CA SER A 145 0.75 -7.24 10.49
C SER A 145 0.90 -6.52 9.14
N ALA A 146 1.56 -7.18 8.18
CA ALA A 146 1.88 -6.68 6.83
C ALA A 146 0.68 -6.27 5.95
N GLY A 147 -0.52 -6.11 6.52
CA GLY A 147 -1.72 -5.65 5.86
C GLY A 147 -2.10 -4.22 6.30
N VAL A 148 -2.00 -3.28 5.36
CA VAL A 148 -2.79 -2.04 5.28
C VAL A 148 -2.45 -0.91 6.28
N LYS A 149 -1.89 -1.18 7.46
CA LYS A 149 -1.59 -0.10 8.43
C LYS A 149 -0.22 0.53 8.20
N ARG A 150 -0.20 1.87 8.13
CA ARG A 150 1.02 2.69 8.13
C ARG A 150 1.91 2.29 9.31
N ARG A 151 3.16 1.93 9.04
CA ARG A 151 4.15 1.60 10.06
C ARG A 151 4.37 2.79 10.98
N THR A 152 4.42 2.53 12.29
CA THR A 152 4.70 3.53 13.31
C THR A 152 6.09 3.25 13.89
N TYR A 153 6.94 4.28 13.87
CA TYR A 153 8.28 4.22 14.44
C TYR A 153 8.32 5.01 15.74
N ASN A 154 8.75 4.36 16.82
CA ASN A 154 8.95 5.02 18.11
C ASN A 154 10.43 5.29 18.30
N TYR A 155 10.80 6.57 18.39
CA TYR A 155 12.19 7.00 18.57
C TYR A 155 12.46 7.36 20.02
N ARG A 156 13.61 6.92 20.51
CA ARG A 156 14.14 7.30 21.82
C ARG A 156 15.63 7.59 21.73
N VAL A 157 16.09 8.53 22.53
CA VAL A 157 17.50 8.85 22.67
C VAL A 157 18.04 8.12 23.88
N VAL A 158 19.03 7.25 23.68
CA VAL A 158 19.64 6.47 24.75
C VAL A 158 21.09 6.89 24.94
N MET A 159 21.52 6.83 26.19
CA MET A 159 22.91 6.93 26.59
C MET A 159 23.43 5.52 26.88
N VAL A 160 24.54 5.16 26.26
CA VAL A 160 25.19 3.86 26.42
C VAL A 160 26.46 4.03 27.25
N LYS A 161 26.53 3.32 28.37
CA LYS A 161 27.69 3.28 29.27
C LYS A 161 28.13 1.83 29.45
N GLY A 162 29.27 1.48 28.87
CA GLY A 162 29.68 0.08 28.73
C GLY A 162 28.62 -0.70 27.94
N ASP A 163 28.09 -1.77 28.53
CA ASP A 163 27.04 -2.61 27.93
C ASP A 163 25.62 -2.19 28.30
N THR A 164 25.46 -1.15 29.13
CA THR A 164 24.14 -0.71 29.59
C THR A 164 23.62 0.47 28.77
N ALA A 165 22.43 0.33 28.20
CA ALA A 165 21.71 1.41 27.52
C ALA A 165 20.61 1.97 28.42
N LEU A 166 20.61 3.28 28.63
CA LEU A 166 19.67 4.00 29.48
C LEU A 166 18.94 5.07 28.66
N ASP A 167 17.61 5.15 28.79
CA ASP A 167 16.85 6.25 28.20
C ASP A 167 17.30 7.59 28.82
N MET A 168 17.62 8.57 27.97
CA MET A 168 18.02 9.89 28.44
C MET A 168 16.82 10.67 29.01
N ARG A 169 15.59 10.36 28.61
CA ARG A 169 14.41 11.09 29.05
C ARG A 169 14.25 11.02 30.57
N GLY A 170 14.36 12.18 31.23
CA GLY A 170 14.25 12.30 32.68
C GLY A 170 15.46 11.80 33.47
N ARG A 171 16.57 11.42 32.81
CA ARG A 171 17.75 10.83 33.47
C ARG A 171 19.08 11.53 33.17
N CYS A 172 19.11 12.48 32.22
CA CYS A 172 20.31 13.24 31.87
C CYS A 172 20.33 14.66 32.47
N SER A 173 21.55 15.19 32.66
CA SER A 173 21.77 16.56 33.13
C SER A 173 21.36 17.61 32.07
N ALA A 174 21.22 18.87 32.48
CA ALA A 174 20.93 19.96 31.56
C ALA A 174 22.01 20.06 30.46
N GLY A 175 23.30 19.98 30.83
CA GLY A 175 24.42 19.95 29.88
C GLY A 175 24.38 18.81 28.88
N GLN A 176 24.12 17.60 29.34
CA GLN A 176 23.99 16.45 28.46
C GLN A 176 22.83 16.59 27.48
N LYS A 177 21.70 17.18 27.89
CA LYS A 177 20.55 17.44 27.01
C LYS A 177 20.89 18.41 25.89
N VAL A 178 21.53 19.53 26.24
CA VAL A 178 21.89 20.58 25.27
C VAL A 178 22.89 20.04 24.27
N LEU A 179 23.96 19.39 24.75
CA LEU A 179 25.00 18.83 23.88
C LEU A 179 24.44 17.72 22.98
N ALA A 180 23.63 16.80 23.52
CA ALA A 180 23.02 15.74 22.73
C ALA A 180 22.08 16.31 21.66
N SER A 181 21.25 17.31 22.01
CA SER A 181 20.36 17.98 21.07
C SER A 181 21.13 18.64 19.93
N LEU A 182 22.24 19.32 20.23
CA LEU A 182 23.10 19.95 19.22
C LEU A 182 23.71 18.92 18.28
N ILE A 183 24.31 17.87 18.82
CA ILE A 183 24.98 16.82 18.04
C ILE A 183 23.99 16.06 17.17
N ILE A 184 22.80 15.74 17.69
CA ILE A 184 21.73 15.11 16.93
C ILE A 184 21.30 16.00 15.75
N ARG A 185 21.12 17.31 15.99
CA ARG A 185 20.76 18.24 14.91
C ARG A 185 21.84 18.31 13.83
N LEU A 186 23.12 18.33 14.22
CA LEU A 186 24.25 18.31 13.31
C LEU A 186 24.31 17.04 12.46
N ALA A 187 24.10 15.88 13.09
CA ALA A 187 24.07 14.59 12.41
C ALA A 187 22.90 14.51 11.43
N LEU A 188 21.70 14.93 11.84
CA LEU A 188 20.53 14.97 10.96
C LEU A 188 20.74 15.89 9.75
N ALA A 189 21.30 17.08 9.96
CA ALA A 189 21.61 18.01 8.88
C ALA A 189 22.60 17.38 7.88
N GLU A 190 23.64 16.70 8.37
CA GLU A 190 24.64 16.05 7.53
C GLU A 190 24.07 14.86 6.74
N THR A 191 23.23 14.04 7.36
CA THR A 191 22.65 12.84 6.72
C THR A 191 21.54 13.17 5.71
N PHE A 192 20.70 14.17 6.00
CA PHE A 192 19.49 14.46 5.21
C PHE A 192 19.58 15.70 4.32
N CYS A 193 20.39 16.69 4.68
CA CYS A 193 20.44 17.93 3.93
C CYS A 193 21.64 17.94 2.98
N LEU A 194 21.40 17.57 1.71
CA LEU A 194 22.34 17.86 0.65
C LEU A 194 22.43 19.39 0.50
N ASN A 195 23.59 19.97 0.80
CA ASN A 195 23.91 21.40 0.66
C ASN A 195 23.24 22.38 1.65
N CYS A 196 22.63 21.92 2.76
CA CYS A 196 22.28 22.85 3.84
C CYS A 196 23.43 22.92 4.84
N GLY A 197 24.26 23.95 4.75
CA GLY A 197 25.30 24.15 5.74
C GLY A 197 25.03 25.28 6.72
N ILE A 198 23.81 25.82 6.80
CA ILE A 198 23.48 26.82 7.82
C ILE A 198 22.94 26.12 9.07
N LEU A 199 23.58 26.34 10.21
CA LEU A 199 23.08 25.94 11.52
C LEU A 199 22.93 27.17 12.41
N ALA A 200 21.77 27.35 13.04
CA ALA A 200 21.53 28.43 13.99
C ALA A 200 21.32 27.86 15.41
N LEU A 201 22.03 28.44 16.38
CA LEU A 201 21.96 28.12 17.80
C LEU A 201 21.52 29.36 18.57
N ASP A 202 20.35 29.28 19.18
CA ASP A 202 19.79 30.34 20.01
C ASP A 202 20.00 30.00 21.49
N GLU A 203 20.73 30.86 22.19
CA GLU A 203 21.11 30.76 23.60
C GLU A 203 21.57 29.36 24.04
N PRO A 204 22.63 28.80 23.40
CA PRO A 204 23.03 27.42 23.61
C PRO A 204 23.67 27.16 24.99
N THR A 205 23.96 28.20 25.78
CA THR A 205 24.53 28.07 27.14
C THR A 205 23.46 28.04 28.24
N THR A 206 22.18 28.09 27.89
CA THR A 206 21.07 28.10 28.85
C THR A 206 21.13 26.89 29.80
N ASN A 207 21.13 27.14 31.11
CA ASN A 207 21.20 26.13 32.18
C ASN A 207 22.48 25.26 32.18
N LEU A 208 23.59 25.76 31.62
CA LEU A 208 24.89 25.10 31.68
C LEU A 208 25.76 25.70 32.79
N ASP A 209 26.54 24.85 33.44
CA ASP A 209 27.64 25.31 34.30
C ASP A 209 28.86 25.68 33.44
N ARG A 210 29.84 26.34 34.07
CA ARG A 210 31.05 26.84 33.38
C ARG A 210 31.84 25.73 32.67
N GLU A 211 31.96 24.56 33.29
CA GLU A 211 32.67 23.43 32.68
C GLU A 211 31.97 22.90 31.41
N ASN A 212 30.64 22.84 31.43
CA ASN A 212 29.85 22.45 30.27
C ASN A 212 29.83 23.53 29.18
N ILE A 213 29.87 24.82 29.55
CA ILE A 213 30.03 25.95 28.61
C ILE A 213 31.37 25.86 27.88
N GLU A 214 32.47 25.63 28.61
CA GLU A 214 33.80 25.43 28.03
C GLU A 214 33.86 24.22 27.10
N SER A 215 33.25 23.11 27.52
CA SER A 215 33.15 21.89 26.71
C SER A 215 32.36 22.11 25.43
N LEU A 216 31.24 22.85 25.51
CA LEU A 216 30.41 23.23 24.37
C LEU A 216 31.16 24.17 23.41
N ALA A 217 31.89 25.16 23.93
CA ALA A 217 32.68 26.08 23.13
C ALA A 217 33.77 25.30 22.35
N HIS A 218 34.51 24.43 23.04
CA HIS A 218 35.51 23.56 22.40
C HIS A 218 34.88 22.67 21.33
N ALA A 219 33.72 22.09 21.62
CA ALA A 219 32.98 21.25 20.68
C ALA A 219 32.61 21.99 19.39
N LEU A 220 32.06 23.20 19.52
CA LEU A 220 31.70 24.04 18.38
C LEU A 220 32.93 24.45 17.57
N VAL A 221 34.05 24.78 18.22
CA VAL A 221 35.31 25.10 17.53
C VAL A 221 35.82 23.91 16.72
N GLU A 222 35.79 22.70 17.26
CA GLU A 222 36.20 21.50 16.51
C GLU A 222 35.25 21.20 15.34
N ILE A 223 33.95 21.43 15.49
CA ILE A 223 32.99 21.34 14.38
C ILE A 223 33.31 22.37 13.28
N ILE A 224 33.54 23.64 13.65
CA ILE A 224 33.91 24.71 12.72
C ILE A 224 35.22 24.34 12.00
N LYS A 225 36.23 23.89 12.73
CA LYS A 225 37.54 23.49 12.18
C LYS A 225 37.43 22.33 11.19
N SER A 226 36.76 21.26 11.57
CA SER A 226 36.53 20.09 10.72
C SER A 226 35.80 20.48 9.43
N ARG A 227 34.83 21.38 9.53
CA ARG A 227 33.98 21.82 8.41
C ARG A 227 34.48 23.05 7.68
N SER A 228 35.53 23.74 8.15
CA SER A 228 36.13 24.90 7.49
C SER A 228 36.66 24.60 6.08
N ARG A 229 36.98 23.32 5.81
CA ARG A 229 37.39 22.83 4.49
C ARG A 229 36.21 22.63 3.53
N GLN A 230 34.99 22.51 4.05
CA GLN A 230 33.77 22.40 3.26
C GLN A 230 33.27 23.80 2.89
N ARG A 231 33.03 24.06 1.61
CA ARG A 231 32.72 25.41 1.10
C ARG A 231 31.40 26.03 1.58
N ASN A 232 30.51 25.24 2.18
CA ASN A 232 29.11 25.65 2.36
C ASN A 232 28.63 25.66 3.83
N PHE A 233 29.50 25.59 4.85
CA PHE A 233 29.07 25.59 6.26
C PHE A 233 29.10 27.00 6.88
N GLN A 234 27.99 27.39 7.50
CA GLN A 234 27.79 28.64 8.23
C GLN A 234 27.11 28.34 9.57
N LEU A 235 27.74 28.75 10.67
CA LEU A 235 27.20 28.62 12.00
C LEU A 235 26.81 30.00 12.53
N LEU A 236 25.53 30.17 12.90
CA LEU A 236 25.01 31.36 13.57
C LEU A 236 24.79 31.02 15.04
N ILE A 237 25.37 31.81 15.93
CA ILE A 237 25.21 31.67 17.37
C ILE A 237 24.63 32.97 17.91
N ILE A 238 23.54 32.87 18.66
CA ILE A 238 22.91 33.95 19.40
C ILE A 238 23.13 33.63 20.88
N THR A 239 23.74 34.55 21.61
CA THR A 239 24.05 34.37 23.03
C THR A 239 24.12 35.72 23.73
N HIS A 240 23.72 35.77 24.99
CA HIS A 240 23.98 36.87 25.92
C HIS A 240 25.16 36.60 26.86
N ASP A 241 25.74 35.40 26.78
CA ASP A 241 26.88 34.95 27.59
C ASP A 241 28.20 35.47 26.98
N GLU A 242 28.79 36.50 27.60
CA GLU A 242 30.04 37.12 27.14
C GLU A 242 31.25 36.19 27.32
N ASP A 243 31.29 35.37 28.39
CA ASP A 243 32.37 34.40 28.63
C ASP A 243 32.39 33.35 27.51
N PHE A 244 31.21 32.91 27.06
CA PHE A 244 31.10 31.98 25.94
C PHE A 244 31.57 32.59 24.61
N VAL A 245 31.25 33.87 24.35
CA VAL A 245 31.77 34.59 23.16
C VAL A 245 33.28 34.70 23.23
N GLU A 246 33.85 34.97 24.41
CA GLU A 246 35.29 35.02 24.62
C GLU A 246 35.94 33.65 24.32
N LEU A 247 35.37 32.56 24.85
CA LEU A 247 35.88 31.20 24.62
C LEU A 247 35.88 30.83 23.13
N LEU A 248 34.83 31.17 22.39
CA LEU A 248 34.79 30.99 20.93
C LEU A 248 35.79 31.90 20.22
N GLY A 249 35.95 33.12 20.72
CA GLY A 249 36.86 34.15 20.23
C GLY A 249 38.34 33.86 20.40
N ARG A 250 38.71 33.02 21.38
CA ARG A 250 40.09 32.48 21.53
C ARG A 250 40.50 31.58 20.35
N SER A 251 39.54 31.11 19.57
CA SER A 251 39.81 30.37 18.34
C SER A 251 40.07 31.33 17.18
N ASN A 252 40.99 30.97 16.27
CA ASN A 252 41.31 31.78 15.08
C ASN A 252 40.18 31.81 14.03
N TYR A 253 38.97 31.35 14.36
CA TYR A 253 37.84 31.25 13.43
C TYR A 253 36.79 32.35 13.62
N VAL A 254 36.84 33.12 14.71
CA VAL A 254 35.87 34.19 15.00
C VAL A 254 36.60 35.51 15.25
N GLU A 255 36.51 36.43 14.28
CA GLU A 255 37.16 37.75 14.39
C GLU A 255 36.21 38.85 14.87
N HIS A 256 34.94 38.74 14.50
CA HIS A 256 33.93 39.76 14.71
C HIS A 256 32.62 39.14 15.19
N PHE A 257 31.88 39.88 16.00
CA PHE A 257 30.53 39.54 16.41
C PHE A 257 29.60 40.74 16.21
N TYR A 258 28.29 40.47 16.18
CA TYR A 258 27.27 41.50 16.09
C TYR A 258 26.58 41.64 17.44
N ARG A 259 26.66 42.83 18.04
CA ARG A 259 25.98 43.17 19.27
C ARG A 259 24.66 43.86 18.94
N ILE A 260 23.57 43.34 19.49
CA ILE A 260 22.23 43.90 19.34
C ILE A 260 21.87 44.61 20.64
N LYS A 261 21.55 45.90 20.58
CA LYS A 261 21.14 46.72 21.74
C LYS A 261 19.93 47.57 21.40
N LYS A 262 19.20 48.04 22.40
CA LYS A 262 18.16 49.07 22.19
C LYS A 262 18.80 50.45 22.17
N ASN A 263 18.42 51.27 21.21
CA ASN A 263 18.79 52.69 21.18
C ASN A 263 17.90 53.52 22.12
N ILE A 264 18.13 54.84 22.15
CA ILE A 264 17.38 55.79 22.99
C ILE A 264 15.87 55.75 22.67
N ASP A 265 15.52 55.51 21.41
CA ASP A 265 14.13 55.43 20.92
C ASP A 265 13.49 54.04 21.13
N GLN A 266 14.12 53.13 21.89
CA GLN A 266 13.68 51.74 22.10
C GLN A 266 13.65 50.85 20.84
N CYS A 267 14.29 51.27 19.76
CA CYS A 267 14.48 50.48 18.54
C CYS A 267 15.73 49.61 18.63
N SER A 268 15.71 48.43 18.00
CA SER A 268 16.87 47.54 17.93
C SER A 268 17.94 48.10 16.99
N GLU A 269 19.16 48.24 17.50
CA GLU A 269 20.35 48.68 16.78
C GLU A 269 21.39 47.55 16.77
N ILE A 270 22.00 47.30 15.60
CA ILE A 270 23.01 46.26 15.41
C ILE A 270 24.36 46.93 15.19
N THR A 271 25.35 46.60 16.02
CA THR A 271 26.71 47.11 15.91
C THR A 271 27.71 45.97 15.73
N LYS A 272 28.59 46.07 14.74
CA LYS A 272 29.69 45.12 14.53
C LYS A 272 30.83 45.43 15.51
N CYS A 273 31.26 44.44 16.28
CA CYS A 273 32.32 44.56 17.28
C CYS A 273 33.44 43.55 16.97
N SER A 274 34.68 43.89 17.32
CA SER A 274 35.81 42.95 17.23
C SER A 274 35.92 42.13 18.52
N VAL A 275 36.21 40.84 18.39
CA VAL A 275 36.40 39.96 19.56
C VAL A 275 37.55 40.43 20.45
N SER A 276 38.61 41.03 19.89
CA SER A 276 39.73 41.57 20.66
C SER A 276 39.33 42.67 21.66
N SER A 277 38.22 43.36 21.42
CA SER A 277 37.70 44.38 22.33
C SER A 277 37.07 43.81 23.61
N LEU A 278 36.81 42.50 23.68
CA LEU A 278 36.37 41.82 24.90
C LEU A 278 37.54 41.59 25.86
N HIS A 279 38.75 41.32 25.33
CA HIS A 279 39.96 41.11 26.14
C HIS A 279 40.49 42.38 26.82
N SER A 280 40.16 43.57 26.30
CA SER A 280 40.63 44.84 26.86
C SER A 280 39.95 45.26 28.17
N TYR A 281 38.94 44.54 28.66
CA TYR A 281 38.24 44.85 29.91
C TYR A 281 38.75 44.06 31.13
N LEU A 282 39.79 43.24 30.98
CA LEU A 282 40.32 42.35 32.02
C LEU A 282 41.74 42.71 32.52
N HIS A 283 42.22 43.93 32.22
CA HIS A 283 43.46 44.47 32.79
C HIS A 283 43.22 45.79 33.52
#